data_AF-A0A2S8S1N6-F1
#
_entry.id   AF-A0A2S8S1N6-F1
#
_cell.length_a   1.000
_cell.length_b   1.000
_cell.length_c   1.000
_cell.angle_alpha   90.00
_cell.angle_beta   90.00
_cell.angle_gamma   90.00
#
_symmetry.space_group_name_H-M   'P 1'
#
loop_
_entity.id
_entity.type
_entity.pdbx_description
1 polymer ?
#
loop_
_entity_poly.entity_id
_entity_poly.type
_entity_poly.pdbx_seq_one_letter_code
_entity_poly.pdbx_strand_id
1 'polypeptide(L)'
;MSDAKHEKPQSSHAQGNHHYRFHLPHVHLTSVFGDDWFALKAEAFARFFGTPTFLIAQTLIVAVWIAVNMLGWTKFDVYPFILLNLAFSLQAAYAAPLILLAQTRQADRDKVHADADARHREDIATASEQRQALAARQTEQLVALLEQNTQLTALTKQMSERIETLTLELHNKLAQVGPSA
;
A
#
# COMPACT_ATOMS: atom_id res chain seq x y z
N MET A 1 -9.74 -45.03 31.13
CA MET A 1 -8.34 -44.69 30.82
C MET A 1 -8.15 -44.95 29.34
N SER A 2 -8.71 -44.11 28.47
CA SER A 2 -8.27 -42.76 28.09
C SER A 2 -7.12 -42.83 27.08
N ASP A 3 -7.45 -43.11 25.82
CA ASP A 3 -6.60 -42.74 24.69
C ASP A 3 -7.50 -42.29 23.53
N ALA A 4 -8.18 -41.17 23.76
CA ALA A 4 -8.82 -40.40 22.70
C ALA A 4 -7.70 -39.67 21.96
N LYS A 5 -7.17 -40.31 20.92
CA LYS A 5 -6.27 -39.71 19.93
C LYS A 5 -6.95 -38.47 19.34
N HIS A 6 -6.66 -37.32 19.93
CA HIS A 6 -7.00 -36.00 19.41
C HIS A 6 -6.17 -35.80 18.15
N GLU A 7 -6.74 -36.16 17.01
CA GLU A 7 -6.31 -35.66 15.72
C GLU A 7 -6.62 -34.17 15.69
N LYS A 8 -5.59 -33.33 15.87
CA LYS A 8 -5.72 -31.89 15.67
C LYS A 8 -5.97 -31.65 14.18
N PRO A 9 -7.06 -30.97 13.78
CA PRO A 9 -7.18 -30.49 12.42
C PRO A 9 -6.17 -29.35 12.24
N GLN A 10 -5.16 -29.54 11.39
CA GLN A 10 -4.35 -28.44 10.87
C GLN A 10 -5.19 -27.68 9.82
N SER A 11 -6.10 -26.86 10.30
CA SER A 11 -6.75 -25.83 9.49
C SER A 11 -5.94 -24.53 9.54
N SER A 12 -5.46 -24.15 8.37
CA SER A 12 -5.59 -22.78 7.82
C SER A 12 -4.57 -21.68 8.14
N HIS A 13 -4.25 -20.96 7.06
CA HIS A 13 -3.70 -19.60 6.94
C HIS A 13 -2.22 -19.36 7.25
N ALA A 14 -1.35 -19.85 6.37
CA ALA A 14 -0.11 -19.12 6.04
C ALA A 14 -0.40 -18.00 5.01
N GLN A 15 -1.44 -17.18 5.24
CA GLN A 15 -1.57 -15.87 4.58
C GLN A 15 -0.77 -14.87 5.41
N GLY A 16 0.55 -15.00 5.37
CA GLY A 16 1.42 -13.92 5.81
C GLY A 16 1.21 -12.75 4.86
N ASN A 17 0.55 -11.69 5.33
CA ASN A 17 0.42 -10.40 4.67
C ASN A 17 1.82 -9.90 4.26
N HIS A 18 2.28 -10.26 3.06
CA HIS A 18 3.51 -9.76 2.47
C HIS A 18 3.26 -8.36 1.90
N HIS A 19 2.76 -7.44 2.73
CA HIS A 19 2.53 -6.04 2.35
C HIS A 19 3.83 -5.35 1.91
N TYR A 20 4.98 -5.91 2.27
CA TYR A 20 6.29 -5.44 1.86
C TYR A 20 6.91 -6.23 0.70
N ARG A 21 6.20 -7.13 -0.01
CA ARG A 21 6.78 -7.95 -1.11
C ARG A 21 7.53 -7.12 -2.14
N PHE A 22 7.03 -5.92 -2.44
CA PHE A 22 7.63 -5.01 -3.42
C PHE A 22 8.71 -4.11 -2.82
N HIS A 23 8.75 -3.96 -1.49
CA HIS A 23 9.82 -3.27 -0.78
C HIS A 23 10.98 -4.21 -0.42
N LEU A 24 10.73 -5.51 -0.24
CA LEU A 24 11.72 -6.54 0.11
C LEU A 24 12.96 -6.54 -0.81
N PRO A 25 12.82 -6.45 -2.15
CA PRO A 25 13.97 -6.35 -3.05
C PRO A 25 14.80 -5.07 -2.83
N HIS A 26 14.22 -4.03 -2.24
CA HIS A 26 14.86 -2.72 -2.02
C HIS A 26 15.20 -2.46 -0.54
N VAL A 27 14.94 -3.40 0.37
CA VAL A 27 15.31 -3.30 1.79
C VAL A 27 16.83 -3.18 1.99
N HIS A 28 17.63 -3.73 1.06
CA HIS A 28 19.08 -3.56 1.09
C HIS A 28 19.55 -2.15 0.68
N LEU A 29 18.69 -1.33 0.05
CA LEU A 29 18.96 0.08 -0.29
C LEU A 29 18.52 1.04 0.81
N THR A 30 17.77 0.59 1.81
CA THR A 30 17.42 1.41 3.00
C THR A 30 18.64 1.72 3.87
N SER A 31 19.66 0.86 3.84
CA SER A 31 20.96 1.06 4.49
C SER A 31 21.95 1.68 3.50
N VAL A 32 21.85 3.00 3.26
CA VAL A 32 22.79 3.74 2.38
C VAL A 32 24.09 4.12 3.11
N PHE A 33 24.03 4.20 4.42
CA PHE A 33 25.20 4.15 5.27
C PHE A 33 25.17 2.75 5.83
N GLY A 34 26.28 1.99 5.75
CA GLY A 34 26.35 0.74 6.49
C GLY A 34 25.96 0.92 7.97
N ASP A 35 25.73 -0.18 8.66
CA ASP A 35 25.26 -0.29 10.06
C ASP A 35 26.24 0.30 11.11
N ASP A 36 26.96 1.37 10.80
CA ASP A 36 28.20 1.73 11.48
C ASP A 36 28.06 2.98 12.37
N TRP A 37 28.06 4.20 11.81
CA TRP A 37 27.96 5.43 12.62
C TRP A 37 27.58 6.70 11.85
N PHE A 38 27.89 6.75 10.54
CA PHE A 38 27.50 7.86 9.68
C PHE A 38 25.99 7.98 9.53
N ALA A 39 25.26 6.86 9.51
CA ALA A 39 23.80 6.85 9.47
C ALA A 39 23.21 7.57 10.69
N LEU A 40 23.67 7.19 11.88
CA LEU A 40 23.27 7.75 13.17
C LEU A 40 23.59 9.25 13.26
N LYS A 41 24.78 9.66 12.80
CA LYS A 41 25.15 11.09 12.75
C LYS A 41 24.30 11.85 11.73
N ALA A 42 24.09 11.30 10.55
CA ALA A 42 23.25 11.93 9.53
C ALA A 42 21.81 12.10 10.01
N GLU A 43 21.26 11.11 10.73
CA GLU A 43 19.93 11.20 11.34
C GLU A 43 19.88 12.25 12.45
N ALA A 44 20.89 12.31 13.32
CA ALA A 44 20.99 13.33 14.35
C ALA A 44 21.10 14.74 13.74
N PHE A 45 21.91 14.92 12.69
CA PHE A 45 22.00 16.18 11.95
C PHE A 45 20.66 16.54 11.29
N ALA A 46 20.00 15.60 10.62
CA ALA A 46 18.71 15.84 9.98
C ALA A 46 17.64 16.29 10.99
N ARG A 47 17.57 15.65 12.16
CA ARG A 47 16.65 16.02 13.24
C ARG A 47 16.99 17.40 13.83
N PHE A 48 18.28 17.72 13.95
CA PHE A 48 18.74 19.00 14.47
C PHE A 48 18.43 20.16 13.51
N PHE A 49 18.71 20.02 12.22
CA PHE A 49 18.42 21.04 11.19
C PHE A 49 16.92 21.19 10.90
N GLY A 50 16.11 20.14 11.13
CA GLY A 50 14.65 20.18 10.94
C GLY A 50 13.87 20.91 12.03
N THR A 51 14.54 21.32 13.12
CA THR A 51 13.88 21.95 14.28
C THR A 51 14.14 23.47 14.27
N PRO A 52 13.13 24.34 14.53
CA PRO A 52 13.32 25.80 14.59
C PRO A 52 14.33 26.25 15.65
N THR A 53 14.65 25.40 16.62
CA THR A 53 15.67 25.61 17.65
C THR A 53 17.06 25.90 17.08
N PHE A 54 17.42 25.32 15.92
CA PHE A 54 18.73 25.57 15.29
C PHE A 54 18.90 27.05 14.90
N LEU A 55 17.89 27.64 14.27
CA LEU A 55 17.93 29.04 13.84
C LEU A 55 18.03 29.99 15.05
N ILE A 56 17.33 29.68 16.14
CA ILE A 56 17.39 30.46 17.39
C ILE A 56 18.80 30.38 18.00
N ALA A 57 19.36 29.17 18.12
CA ALA A 57 20.70 28.98 18.66
C ALA A 57 21.78 29.70 17.82
N GLN A 58 21.73 29.58 16.48
CA GLN A 58 22.63 30.27 15.57
C GLN A 58 22.55 31.80 15.73
N THR A 59 21.33 32.34 15.82
CA THR A 59 21.11 33.79 16.00
C THR A 59 21.67 34.28 17.33
N LEU A 60 21.49 33.51 18.41
CA LEU A 60 22.06 33.84 19.72
C LEU A 60 23.59 33.85 19.70
N ILE A 61 24.22 32.86 19.06
CA ILE A 61 25.69 32.81 18.95
C ILE A 61 26.22 34.06 18.23
N VAL A 62 25.59 34.44 17.11
CA VAL A 62 25.96 35.64 16.34
C VAL A 62 25.74 36.91 17.16
N ALA A 63 24.61 37.02 17.85
CA ALA A 63 24.29 38.18 18.69
C ALA A 63 25.27 38.34 19.86
N VAL A 64 25.64 37.23 20.53
CA VAL A 64 26.65 37.22 21.60
C VAL A 64 28.02 37.61 21.05
N TRP A 65 28.40 37.11 19.87
CA TRP A 65 29.66 37.47 19.22
C TRP A 65 29.75 38.96 18.94
N ILE A 66 28.70 39.54 18.37
CA ILE A 66 28.62 40.98 18.09
C ILE A 66 28.68 41.77 19.41
N ALA A 67 27.95 41.35 20.44
CA ALA A 67 27.94 42.01 21.75
C ALA A 67 29.34 42.01 22.39
N VAL A 68 30.02 40.85 22.46
CA VAL A 68 31.37 40.75 23.05
C VAL A 68 32.39 41.64 22.32
N ASN A 69 32.34 41.69 20.99
CA ASN A 69 33.23 42.56 20.20
C ASN A 69 32.86 44.05 20.35
N MET A 70 31.57 44.39 20.47
CA MET A 70 31.10 45.76 20.67
C MET A 70 31.43 46.32 22.07
N LEU A 71 31.40 45.47 23.10
CA LEU A 71 31.81 45.84 24.47
C LEU A 71 33.34 46.05 24.62
N GLY A 72 34.12 45.83 23.55
CA GLY A 72 35.55 46.16 23.52
C GLY A 72 36.43 45.24 24.36
N TRP A 73 35.91 44.11 24.84
CA TRP A 73 36.68 43.10 25.58
C TRP A 73 37.76 42.44 24.73
N THR A 74 37.54 42.35 23.42
CA THR A 74 38.50 41.83 22.44
C THR A 74 38.43 42.66 21.16
N LYS A 75 39.53 43.30 20.73
CA LYS A 75 39.63 44.03 19.45
C LYS A 75 39.81 43.11 18.23
N PHE A 76 39.31 41.88 18.31
CA PHE A 76 39.56 40.85 17.29
C PHE A 76 38.72 41.07 16.02
N ASP A 77 37.52 41.67 16.14
CA ASP A 77 36.63 41.94 15.00
C ASP A 77 35.88 43.28 15.16
N VAL A 78 36.60 44.40 15.05
CA VAL A 78 36.03 45.77 15.10
C VAL A 78 35.26 46.05 13.80
N TYR A 79 34.20 46.87 13.86
CA TYR A 79 33.42 47.29 12.69
C TYR A 79 34.34 47.61 11.48
N PRO A 80 34.20 46.93 10.32
CA PRO A 80 33.03 46.21 9.78
C PRO A 80 33.13 44.66 9.81
N PHE A 81 33.32 44.04 10.98
CA PHE A 81 33.19 42.58 11.24
C PHE A 81 33.69 41.65 10.11
N ILE A 82 34.94 41.85 9.67
CA ILE A 82 35.50 41.17 8.50
C ILE A 82 35.59 39.65 8.71
N LEU A 83 35.88 39.20 9.93
CA LEU A 83 36.03 37.79 10.23
C LEU A 83 34.68 37.08 10.25
N LEU A 84 33.66 37.71 10.85
CA LEU A 84 32.29 37.19 10.81
C LEU A 84 31.79 37.09 9.36
N ASN A 85 32.03 38.13 8.55
CA ASN A 85 31.63 38.12 7.15
C ASN A 85 32.37 37.03 6.34
N LEU A 86 33.66 36.84 6.60
CA LEU A 86 34.45 35.78 5.98
C LEU A 86 33.96 34.39 6.38
N ALA A 87 33.62 34.19 7.66
CA ALA A 87 33.08 32.93 8.17
C ALA A 87 31.73 32.59 7.52
N PHE A 88 30.81 33.56 7.42
CA PHE A 88 29.54 33.36 6.71
C PHE A 88 29.72 33.09 5.22
N SER A 89 30.65 33.78 4.57
CA SER A 89 30.96 33.56 3.16
C SER A 89 31.46 32.13 2.92
N LEU A 90 32.36 31.65 3.78
CA LEU A 90 32.85 30.27 3.73
C LEU A 90 31.75 29.26 4.06
N GLN A 91 30.91 29.55 5.07
CA GLN A 91 29.78 28.70 5.44
C GLN A 91 28.82 28.51 4.26
N ALA A 92 28.47 29.57 3.55
CA ALA A 92 27.61 29.50 2.37
C ALA A 92 28.30 28.72 1.23
N ALA A 93 29.58 28.98 0.98
CA ALA A 93 30.35 28.33 -0.07
C ALA A 93 30.47 26.80 0.14
N TYR A 94 30.59 26.33 1.38
CA TYR A 94 30.64 24.90 1.69
C TYR A 94 29.25 24.27 1.86
N ALA A 95 28.24 25.05 2.27
CA ALA A 95 26.87 24.57 2.36
C ALA A 95 26.31 24.20 0.99
N ALA A 96 26.54 24.99 -0.06
CA ALA A 96 26.02 24.72 -1.40
C ALA A 96 26.37 23.31 -1.95
N PRO A 97 27.64 22.86 -1.99
CA PRO A 97 27.98 21.52 -2.46
C PRO A 97 27.51 20.41 -1.51
N LEU A 98 27.48 20.64 -0.20
CA LEU A 98 26.92 19.68 0.75
C LEU A 98 25.41 19.48 0.55
N ILE A 99 24.68 20.58 0.34
CA ILE A 99 23.25 20.56 0.05
C ILE A 99 23.02 19.84 -1.28
N LEU A 100 23.82 20.12 -2.31
CA LEU A 100 23.71 19.43 -3.60
C LEU A 100 23.94 17.92 -3.44
N LEU A 101 24.96 17.50 -2.69
CA LEU A 101 25.20 16.08 -2.43
C LEU A 101 24.04 15.43 -1.64
N ALA A 102 23.47 16.15 -0.67
CA ALA A 102 22.31 15.69 0.07
C ALA A 102 21.07 15.55 -0.85
N GLN A 103 20.87 16.52 -1.74
CA GLN A 103 19.77 16.54 -2.72
C GLN A 103 19.91 15.43 -3.76
N THR A 104 21.09 15.22 -4.35
CA THR A 104 21.33 14.11 -5.29
C THR A 104 21.01 12.77 -4.62
N ARG A 105 21.44 12.59 -3.36
CA ARG A 105 21.15 11.38 -2.59
C ARG A 105 19.67 11.22 -2.24
N GLN A 106 18.97 12.31 -1.94
CA GLN A 106 17.52 12.28 -1.74
C GLN A 106 16.80 11.90 -3.04
N ALA A 107 17.19 12.51 -4.17
CA ALA A 107 16.61 12.22 -5.48
C ALA A 107 16.81 10.76 -5.91
N ASP A 108 17.98 10.17 -5.63
CA ASP A 108 18.24 8.75 -5.91
C ASP A 108 17.30 7.83 -5.10
N ARG A 109 17.04 8.16 -3.82
CA ARG A 109 16.09 7.42 -2.97
C ARG A 109 14.67 7.57 -3.46
N ASP A 110 14.25 8.81 -3.75
CA ASP A 110 12.91 9.12 -4.21
C ASP A 110 12.62 8.41 -5.53
N LYS A 111 13.60 8.32 -6.43
CA LYS A 111 13.49 7.56 -7.68
C LYS A 111 13.26 6.07 -7.44
N VAL A 112 14.04 5.44 -6.56
CA VAL A 112 13.86 4.01 -6.23
C VAL A 112 12.49 3.76 -5.60
N HIS A 113 12.06 4.62 -4.69
CA HIS A 113 10.73 4.53 -4.08
C HIS A 113 9.62 4.71 -5.12
N ALA A 114 9.76 5.64 -6.05
CA ALA A 114 8.81 5.86 -7.13
C ALA A 114 8.74 4.66 -8.09
N ASP A 115 9.87 4.06 -8.46
CA ASP A 115 9.91 2.86 -9.31
C ASP A 115 9.23 1.66 -8.63
N ALA A 116 9.44 1.48 -7.32
CA ALA A 116 8.78 0.42 -6.56
C ALA A 116 7.25 0.64 -6.48
N ASP A 117 6.81 1.87 -6.24
CA ASP A 117 5.39 2.22 -6.22
C ASP A 117 4.74 2.05 -7.60
N ALA A 118 5.43 2.44 -8.68
CA ALA A 118 4.95 2.24 -10.04
C ALA A 118 4.72 0.76 -10.35
N ARG A 119 5.69 -0.11 -10.04
CA ARG A 119 5.55 -1.57 -10.20
C ARG A 119 4.41 -2.13 -9.35
N HIS A 120 4.26 -1.65 -8.12
CA HIS A 120 3.17 -2.08 -7.26
C HIS A 120 1.79 -1.73 -7.83
N ARG A 121 1.66 -0.52 -8.39
CA ARG A 121 0.44 -0.07 -9.06
C ARG A 121 0.12 -0.89 -10.30
N GLU A 122 1.12 -1.22 -11.12
CA GLU A 122 0.96 -2.10 -12.28
C GLU A 122 0.46 -3.49 -11.88
N ASP A 123 1.08 -4.11 -10.85
CA ASP A 123 0.67 -5.41 -10.33
C ASP A 123 -0.79 -5.38 -9.82
N ILE A 124 -1.19 -4.32 -9.12
CA ILE A 124 -2.58 -4.14 -8.67
C ILE A 124 -3.53 -4.00 -9.87
N ALA A 125 -3.16 -3.24 -10.89
CA ALA A 125 -3.98 -3.05 -12.09
C ALA A 125 -4.20 -4.39 -12.81
N THR A 126 -3.14 -5.16 -13.06
CA THR A 126 -3.26 -6.50 -13.68
C THR A 126 -4.08 -7.45 -12.81
N ALA A 127 -3.89 -7.46 -11.49
CA ALA A 127 -4.70 -8.29 -10.59
C ALA A 127 -6.17 -7.88 -10.58
N SER A 128 -6.46 -6.57 -10.68
CA SER A 128 -7.82 -6.05 -10.79
C SER A 128 -8.50 -6.48 -12.09
N GLU A 129 -7.80 -6.37 -13.23
CA GLU A 129 -8.30 -6.83 -14.53
C GLU A 129 -8.61 -8.34 -14.52
N GLN A 130 -7.72 -9.16 -13.95
CA GLN A 130 -7.94 -10.60 -13.81
C GLN A 130 -9.17 -10.89 -12.94
N ARG A 131 -9.36 -10.17 -11.82
CA ARG A 131 -10.54 -10.31 -10.96
C ARG A 131 -11.82 -9.92 -11.69
N GLN A 132 -11.80 -8.86 -12.48
CA GLN A 132 -12.94 -8.44 -13.29
C GLN A 132 -13.28 -9.49 -14.36
N ALA A 133 -12.29 -10.04 -15.05
CA ALA A 133 -12.50 -11.09 -16.05
C ALA A 133 -13.08 -12.37 -15.42
N LEU A 134 -12.60 -12.77 -14.24
CA LEU A 134 -13.16 -13.90 -13.49
C LEU A 134 -14.60 -13.62 -13.04
N ALA A 135 -14.87 -12.43 -12.51
CA ALA A 135 -16.22 -12.02 -12.10
C ALA A 135 -17.20 -12.01 -13.28
N ALA A 136 -16.77 -11.58 -14.48
CA ALA A 136 -17.58 -11.64 -15.69
C ALA A 136 -17.95 -13.08 -16.05
N ARG A 137 -16.98 -14.00 -16.06
CA ARG A 137 -17.24 -15.44 -16.30
C ARG A 137 -18.17 -16.07 -15.26
N GLN A 138 -17.99 -15.70 -13.98
CA GLN A 138 -18.89 -16.15 -12.92
C GLN A 138 -20.32 -15.65 -13.15
N THR A 139 -20.47 -14.40 -13.59
CA THR A 139 -21.77 -13.81 -13.92
C THR A 139 -22.44 -14.55 -15.08
N GLU A 140 -21.70 -14.88 -16.14
CA GLU A 140 -22.20 -15.69 -17.27
C GLU A 140 -22.68 -17.07 -16.80
N GLN A 141 -21.91 -17.74 -15.92
CA GLN A 141 -22.31 -19.03 -15.36
C GLN A 141 -23.58 -18.93 -14.50
N LEU A 142 -23.71 -17.87 -13.69
CA LEU A 142 -24.92 -17.64 -12.89
C LEU A 142 -26.16 -17.45 -13.78
N VAL A 143 -26.03 -16.67 -14.87
CA VAL A 143 -27.12 -16.50 -15.85
C VAL A 143 -27.50 -17.84 -16.47
N ALA A 144 -26.53 -18.66 -16.88
CA ALA A 144 -26.79 -19.98 -17.46
C ALA A 144 -27.53 -20.92 -16.48
N LEU A 145 -27.15 -20.91 -15.20
CA LEU A 145 -27.83 -21.70 -14.16
C LEU A 145 -29.25 -21.21 -13.90
N LEU A 146 -29.49 -19.89 -13.95
CA LEU A 146 -30.82 -19.31 -13.81
C LEU A 146 -31.73 -19.68 -14.99
N GLU A 147 -31.20 -19.67 -16.21
CA GLU A 147 -31.92 -20.14 -17.39
C GLU A 147 -32.30 -21.62 -17.28
N GLN A 148 -31.38 -22.48 -16.84
CA GLN A 148 -31.66 -23.90 -16.62
C GLN A 148 -32.78 -24.11 -15.58
N ASN A 149 -32.73 -23.41 -14.45
CA ASN A 149 -33.80 -23.49 -13.45
C ASN A 149 -35.16 -23.05 -14.02
N THR A 150 -35.14 -22.00 -14.85
CA THR A 150 -36.35 -21.52 -15.54
C THR A 150 -36.91 -22.58 -16.49
N GLN A 151 -36.05 -23.24 -17.25
CA GLN A 151 -36.44 -24.33 -18.17
C GLN A 151 -36.99 -25.55 -17.42
N LEU A 152 -36.33 -25.98 -16.33
CA LEU A 152 -36.83 -27.07 -15.49
C LEU A 152 -38.21 -26.76 -14.92
N THR A 153 -38.43 -25.52 -14.49
CA THR A 153 -39.73 -25.06 -14.00
C THR A 153 -40.79 -25.11 -15.09
N ALA A 154 -40.46 -24.64 -16.31
CA ALA A 154 -41.36 -24.69 -17.46
C ALA A 154 -41.72 -26.13 -17.88
N LEU A 155 -40.73 -27.03 -17.90
CA LEU A 155 -40.92 -28.44 -18.23
C LEU A 155 -41.77 -29.16 -17.18
N THR A 156 -41.55 -28.85 -15.89
CA THR A 156 -42.38 -29.36 -14.79
C THR A 156 -43.83 -28.91 -14.96
N LYS A 157 -44.06 -27.63 -15.29
CA LYS A 157 -45.39 -27.10 -15.57
C LYS A 157 -46.06 -27.82 -16.74
N GLN A 158 -45.35 -27.97 -17.85
CA GLN A 158 -45.86 -28.67 -19.05
C GLN A 158 -46.20 -30.14 -18.76
N MET A 159 -45.37 -30.84 -17.98
CA MET A 159 -45.66 -32.21 -17.55
C MET A 159 -46.93 -32.27 -16.70
N SER A 160 -47.12 -31.32 -15.77
CA SER A 160 -48.33 -31.24 -14.95
C SER A 160 -49.60 -31.02 -15.80
N GLU A 161 -49.55 -30.09 -16.76
CA GLU A 161 -50.65 -29.82 -17.69
C GLU A 161 -50.98 -31.05 -18.56
N ARG A 162 -49.95 -31.79 -19.01
CA ARG A 162 -50.12 -33.04 -19.77
C ARG A 162 -50.77 -34.14 -18.92
N ILE A 163 -50.38 -34.26 -17.65
CA ILE A 163 -50.98 -35.25 -16.73
C ILE A 163 -52.44 -34.90 -16.47
N GLU A 164 -52.76 -33.62 -16.25
CA GLU A 164 -54.15 -33.16 -16.04
C GLU A 164 -55.03 -33.46 -17.26
N THR A 165 -54.58 -33.08 -18.45
CA THR A 165 -55.30 -33.36 -19.70
C THR A 165 -55.49 -34.86 -19.94
N LEU A 166 -54.45 -35.68 -19.75
CA LEU A 166 -54.55 -37.14 -19.85
C LEU A 166 -55.52 -37.72 -18.82
N THR A 167 -55.55 -37.16 -17.60
CA THR A 167 -56.47 -37.60 -16.54
C THR A 167 -57.91 -37.25 -16.88
N LEU A 168 -58.17 -36.06 -17.43
CA LEU A 168 -59.49 -35.65 -17.91
C LEU A 168 -59.97 -36.50 -19.08
N GLU A 169 -59.10 -36.80 -20.05
CA GLU A 169 -59.42 -37.70 -21.16
C GLU A 169 -59.72 -39.12 -20.69
N LEU A 170 -58.92 -39.65 -19.75
CA LEU A 170 -59.18 -40.95 -19.12
C LEU A 170 -60.53 -40.96 -18.40
N HIS A 171 -60.82 -39.94 -17.58
CA HIS A 171 -62.09 -39.83 -16.86
C HIS A 171 -63.29 -39.78 -17.81
N ASN A 172 -63.20 -39.00 -18.89
CA ASN A 172 -64.26 -38.90 -19.90
C ASN A 172 -64.44 -40.22 -20.67
N LYS A 173 -63.35 -40.90 -21.07
CA LYS A 173 -63.44 -42.22 -21.70
C LYS A 173 -64.03 -43.26 -20.76
N LEU A 174 -63.67 -43.26 -19.48
CA LEU A 174 -64.24 -44.20 -18.50
C LEU A 174 -65.74 -43.93 -18.28
N ALA A 175 -66.15 -42.65 -18.22
CA ALA A 175 -67.54 -42.25 -18.07
C ALA A 175 -68.41 -42.62 -19.28
N GLN A 176 -67.84 -42.67 -20.50
CA GLN A 176 -68.53 -43.18 -21.69
C GLN A 176 -68.64 -44.71 -21.73
N VAL A 177 -67.83 -45.43 -20.94
CA VAL A 177 -67.70 -46.90 -21.01
C VAL A 177 -68.49 -47.63 -19.91
N GLY A 178 -69.21 -46.95 -19.01
CA GLY A 178 -70.17 -47.66 -18.12
C GLY A 178 -71.29 -46.79 -17.52
N PRO A 179 -72.50 -47.36 -17.25
CA PRO A 179 -73.05 -48.66 -17.62
C PRO A 179 -74.15 -48.57 -18.71
N SER A 180 -74.06 -49.39 -19.76
CA SER A 180 -75.24 -49.86 -20.48
C SER A 180 -75.78 -51.07 -19.70
N ALA A 181 -76.74 -50.83 -18.81
CA ALA A 181 -77.58 -51.84 -18.19
C ALA A 181 -79.03 -51.62 -18.66
#